data_AF-A0AAV5GFG1-F1
#
_entry.id   AF-A0AAV5GFG1-F1
#
_cell.length_a   1.000
_cell.length_b   1.000
_cell.length_c   1.000
_cell.angle_alpha   90.00
_cell.angle_beta   90.00
_cell.angle_gamma   90.00
#
_symmetry.space_group_name_H-M   'P 1'
#
loop_
_entity.id
_entity.type
_entity.pdbx_description
1 polymer ?
#
loop_
_entity_poly.entity_id
_entity_poly.type
_entity_poly.pdbx_seq_one_letter_code
_entity_poly.pdbx_strand_id
1 'polypeptide(L)'
;MGWFSSSPSSPSSATEGAAPDRSARQQCWDGRDRYFACLDKNGVQVPGQEEGATCKAENDEYKGKCAGSWVDYFNKRRVLQLRQDLMERKAAEQVRQMGGVGAKQT
;
A
#
# COMPACT_ATOMS: atom_id res chain seq x y z
N MET A 1 -8.08 -43.38 6.46
CA MET A 1 -7.35 -42.65 5.39
C MET A 1 -6.55 -41.57 6.08
N GLY A 2 -5.27 -41.84 6.34
CA GLY A 2 -4.38 -40.97 7.12
C GLY A 2 -3.62 -40.01 6.24
N TRP A 3 -3.30 -38.81 6.76
CA TRP A 3 -2.38 -37.87 6.13
C TRP A 3 -1.99 -36.67 7.03
N PHE A 4 -1.48 -36.92 8.23
CA PHE A 4 -0.55 -35.94 8.82
C PHE A 4 0.65 -36.70 9.38
N SER A 5 1.56 -37.02 8.48
CA SER A 5 2.89 -37.49 8.83
C SER A 5 3.73 -36.26 9.17
N SER A 6 3.78 -35.90 10.45
CA SER A 6 4.72 -34.91 10.96
C SER A 6 6.11 -35.53 11.09
N SER A 7 7.12 -34.89 10.49
CA SER A 7 8.55 -35.15 10.69
C SER A 7 9.36 -33.85 10.50
N PRO A 8 10.59 -33.76 11.04
CA PRO A 8 10.98 -32.71 11.98
C PRO A 8 11.66 -31.48 11.36
N SER A 9 11.64 -30.42 12.16
CA SER A 9 12.34 -29.15 12.01
C SER A 9 13.86 -29.33 11.88
N SER A 10 14.42 -28.85 10.77
CA SER A 10 15.85 -28.52 10.66
C SER A 10 15.98 -27.05 10.22
N PRO A 11 16.81 -26.24 10.90
CA PRO A 11 17.00 -24.84 10.54
C PRO A 11 18.01 -24.78 9.40
N SER A 12 17.58 -24.36 8.21
CA SER A 12 18.52 -23.98 7.15
C SER A 12 18.00 -22.78 6.41
N SER A 13 18.86 -21.78 6.46
CA SER A 13 18.71 -20.42 5.99
C SER A 13 18.30 -20.31 4.52
N ALA A 14 17.54 -19.24 4.25
CA ALA A 14 17.52 -18.47 3.02
C ALA A 14 17.35 -19.25 1.70
N THR A 15 16.10 -19.42 1.26
CA THR A 15 15.78 -19.53 -0.16
C THR A 15 14.41 -18.91 -0.43
N GLU A 16 14.32 -18.16 -1.53
CA GLU A 16 13.13 -17.55 -2.11
C GLU A 16 11.81 -18.23 -1.70
N GLY A 17 10.95 -17.49 -0.97
CA GLY A 17 9.59 -17.94 -0.64
C GLY A 17 9.31 -18.20 0.83
N ALA A 18 10.32 -18.17 1.71
CA ALA A 18 10.07 -18.15 3.15
C ALA A 18 9.37 -16.84 3.53
N ALA A 19 8.15 -16.95 4.09
CA ALA A 19 7.44 -15.79 4.61
C ALA A 19 8.35 -15.06 5.61
N PRO A 20 8.54 -13.74 5.48
CA PRO A 20 9.42 -13.01 6.37
C PRO A 20 8.97 -13.19 7.82
N ASP A 21 9.93 -13.38 8.71
CA ASP A 21 9.70 -13.45 10.15
C ASP A 21 8.84 -12.27 10.61
N ARG A 22 8.02 -12.50 11.65
CA ARG A 22 7.02 -11.52 12.10
C ARG A 22 7.62 -10.14 12.40
N SER A 23 8.84 -10.11 12.95
CA SER A 23 9.61 -8.89 13.23
C SER A 23 10.04 -8.18 11.95
N ALA A 24 10.56 -8.89 10.95
CA ALA A 24 10.95 -8.32 9.66
C ALA A 24 9.73 -7.71 8.93
N ARG A 25 8.56 -8.34 9.05
CA ARG A 25 7.31 -7.80 8.51
C ARG A 25 6.89 -6.51 9.19
N GLN A 26 7.02 -6.43 10.52
CA GLN A 26 6.74 -5.18 11.24
C GLN A 26 7.68 -4.06 10.79
N GLN A 27 8.98 -4.32 10.68
CA GLN A 27 9.94 -3.31 10.20
C GLN A 27 9.63 -2.83 8.77
N CYS A 28 9.16 -3.74 7.91
CA CYS A 28 8.70 -3.39 6.57
C CYS A 28 7.45 -2.49 6.61
N TRP A 29 6.45 -2.80 7.45
CA TRP A 29 5.26 -1.95 7.61
C TRP A 29 5.60 -0.58 8.19
N ASP A 30 6.49 -0.51 9.18
CA ASP A 30 6.92 0.76 9.75
C ASP A 30 7.65 1.62 8.70
N GLY A 31 8.51 1.00 7.88
CA GLY A 31 9.18 1.67 6.75
C GLY A 31 8.18 2.17 5.71
N ARG A 32 7.20 1.34 5.35
CA ARG A 32 6.10 1.72 4.44
C ARG A 32 5.36 2.95 4.96
N ASP A 33 4.95 2.93 6.23
CA ASP A 33 4.10 3.97 6.81
C ASP A 33 4.86 5.30 6.93
N ARG A 34 6.17 5.27 7.20
CA ARG A 34 7.03 6.47 7.17
C ARG A 34 7.12 7.07 5.78
N TYR A 35 7.43 6.26 4.76
CA TYR A 35 7.49 6.72 3.38
C TYR A 35 6.14 7.29 2.94
N PHE A 36 5.06 6.58 3.24
CA PHE A 36 3.71 7.00 2.87
C PHE A 36 3.26 8.27 3.58
N ALA A 37 3.59 8.44 4.86
CA ALA A 37 3.33 9.68 5.58
C ALA A 37 4.14 10.86 5.02
N CYS A 38 5.37 10.62 4.55
CA CYS A 38 6.15 11.65 3.88
C CYS A 38 5.49 12.08 2.55
N LEU A 39 5.02 11.12 1.74
CA LEU A 39 4.29 11.40 0.51
C LEU A 39 3.03 12.25 0.76
N ASP A 40 2.23 11.89 1.77
CA ASP A 40 1.01 12.62 2.13
C ASP A 40 1.31 14.06 2.58
N LYS A 41 2.37 14.26 3.36
CA LYS A 41 2.80 15.60 3.80
C LYS A 41 3.20 16.51 2.63
N ASN A 42 3.78 15.93 1.57
CA ASN A 42 4.23 16.66 0.39
C ASN A 42 3.17 16.70 -0.72
N GLY A 43 1.96 16.19 -0.49
CA GLY A 43 0.88 16.16 -1.48
C GLY A 43 1.13 15.22 -2.66
N VAL A 44 2.11 14.32 -2.56
CA VAL A 44 2.44 13.34 -3.60
C VAL A 44 1.54 12.12 -3.43
N GLN A 45 0.56 11.95 -4.30
CA GLN A 45 -0.41 10.86 -4.16
C GLN A 45 0.11 9.54 -4.75
N VAL A 46 0.95 9.62 -5.79
CA VAL A 46 1.47 8.46 -6.51
C VAL A 46 2.92 8.17 -6.07
N PRO A 47 3.19 7.02 -5.44
CA PRO A 47 4.56 6.66 -5.04
C PRO A 47 5.45 6.54 -6.27
N GLY A 48 6.64 7.15 -6.22
CA GLY A 48 7.60 7.17 -7.33
C GLY A 48 7.41 8.28 -8.38
N GLN A 49 6.39 9.14 -8.23
CA GLN A 49 6.27 10.40 -8.98
C GLN A 49 6.63 11.61 -8.11
N GLU A 50 7.53 11.40 -7.16
CA GLU A 50 8.05 12.47 -6.30
C GLU A 50 9.03 13.35 -7.08
N GLU A 51 8.87 14.67 -6.99
CA GLU A 51 9.78 15.62 -7.63
C GLU A 51 11.08 15.73 -6.80
N GLY A 52 12.21 15.45 -7.46
CA GLY A 52 13.54 15.62 -6.88
C GLY A 52 13.91 14.60 -5.81
N ALA A 53 14.39 15.07 -4.66
CA ALA A 53 14.85 14.24 -3.54
C ALA A 53 13.81 14.08 -2.41
N THR A 54 12.57 14.48 -2.68
CA THR A 54 11.45 14.40 -1.74
C THR A 54 11.26 12.96 -1.29
N CYS A 55 11.22 12.72 0.03
CA CYS A 55 11.01 11.40 0.66
C CYS A 55 12.00 10.29 0.25
N LYS A 56 13.15 10.63 -0.34
CA LYS A 56 14.11 9.65 -0.87
C LYS A 56 14.72 8.78 0.24
N ALA A 57 15.03 9.36 1.40
CA ALA A 57 15.61 8.63 2.52
C ALA A 57 14.64 7.54 3.04
N GLU A 58 13.37 7.89 3.19
CA GLU A 58 12.32 6.99 3.60
C GLU A 58 12.02 5.94 2.52
N ASN A 59 12.10 6.31 1.24
CA ASN A 59 11.96 5.40 0.10
C ASN A 59 13.05 4.33 0.10
N ASP A 60 14.31 4.73 0.32
CA ASP A 60 15.46 3.84 0.39
C ASP A 60 15.36 2.91 1.61
N GLU A 61 14.95 3.43 2.78
CA GLU A 61 14.70 2.62 3.98
C GLU A 61 13.56 1.60 3.75
N TYR A 62 12.47 2.03 3.12
CA TYR A 62 11.33 1.19 2.80
C TYR A 62 11.71 0.05 1.84
N LYS A 63 12.44 0.35 0.76
CA LYS A 63 12.95 -0.66 -0.18
C LYS A 63 13.99 -1.58 0.43
N GLY A 64 14.80 -1.09 1.37
CA GLY A 64 15.81 -1.89 2.06
C GLY A 64 15.24 -2.85 3.10
N LYS A 65 14.13 -2.49 3.75
CA LYS A 65 13.47 -3.31 4.80
C LYS A 65 12.40 -4.25 4.29
N CYS A 66 11.79 -3.94 3.14
CA CYS A 66 10.74 -4.75 2.55
C CYS A 66 11.25 -5.61 1.40
N ALA A 67 10.63 -6.78 1.21
CA ALA A 67 10.79 -7.53 -0.03
C ALA A 67 10.22 -6.72 -1.22
N GLY A 68 10.90 -6.76 -2.37
CA GLY A 68 10.49 -5.99 -3.56
C GLY A 68 9.04 -6.26 -4.00
N SER A 69 8.58 -7.51 -3.91
CA SER A 69 7.19 -7.88 -4.23
C SER A 69 6.15 -7.23 -3.29
N TRP A 70 6.51 -7.00 -2.02
CA TRP A 70 5.66 -6.29 -1.06
C TRP A 70 5.62 -4.81 -1.38
N VAL A 71 6.76 -4.22 -1.72
CA VAL A 71 6.87 -2.81 -2.13
C VAL A 71 5.96 -2.54 -3.33
N ASP A 72 6.07 -3.37 -4.37
CA ASP A 72 5.24 -3.26 -5.58
C ASP A 72 3.75 -3.41 -5.26
N TYR A 73 3.39 -4.39 -4.43
CA TYR A 73 2.01 -4.60 -4.02
C TYR A 73 1.44 -3.39 -3.29
N PHE A 74 2.15 -2.86 -2.30
CA PHE A 74 1.69 -1.71 -1.52
C PHE A 74 1.60 -0.44 -2.35
N ASN A 75 2.55 -0.21 -3.25
CA ASN A 75 2.51 0.94 -4.16
C ASN A 75 1.29 0.87 -5.07
N LYS A 76 1.01 -0.31 -5.66
CA LYS A 76 -0.21 -0.54 -6.45
C LYS A 76 -1.47 -0.37 -5.63
N ARG A 77 -1.49 -0.91 -4.40
CA ARG A 77 -2.62 -0.79 -3.45
C ARG A 77 -2.96 0.67 -3.19
N ARG A 78 -1.97 1.52 -2.94
CA ARG A 78 -2.17 2.96 -2.69
C ARG A 78 -2.82 3.66 -3.88
N VAL A 79 -2.32 3.43 -5.09
CA VAL A 79 -2.88 4.03 -6.32
C VAL A 79 -4.31 3.55 -6.60
N LEU A 80 -4.57 2.26 -6.37
CA LEU A 80 -5.92 1.70 -6.53
C LEU A 80 -6.89 2.31 -5.52
N GLN A 81 -6.49 2.45 -4.25
CA GLN A 81 -7.30 3.07 -3.22
C GLN A 81 -7.64 4.52 -3.58
N LEU A 82 -6.62 5.29 -3.98
CA LEU A 82 -6.81 6.67 -4.41
C LEU A 82 -7.80 6.78 -5.58
N ARG A 83 -7.69 5.88 -6.57
CA ARG A 83 -8.62 5.84 -7.71
C ARG A 83 -10.04 5.51 -7.27
N GLN A 84 -10.22 4.57 -6.34
CA GLN A 84 -11.53 4.21 -5.78
C GLN A 84 -12.15 5.41 -5.06
N ASP A 85 -11.42 6.03 -4.14
CA ASP A 85 -11.89 7.19 -3.38
C ASP A 85 -12.31 8.36 -4.30
N LEU A 86 -11.54 8.61 -5.37
CA LEU A 86 -11.86 9.64 -6.37
C LEU A 86 -13.15 9.32 -7.14
N MET A 87 -13.37 8.06 -7.51
CA MET A 87 -14.58 7.62 -8.20
C MET A 87 -15.80 7.74 -7.29
N GLU A 88 -15.69 7.33 -6.03
CA GLU A 88 -16.75 7.43 -5.04
C GLU A 88 -17.14 8.89 -4.77
N ARG A 89 -16.15 9.78 -4.60
CA ARG A 89 -16.40 11.22 -4.44
C ARG A 89 -17.14 11.81 -5.65
N LYS A 90 -16.69 11.50 -6.87
CA LYS A 90 -17.36 11.96 -8.10
C LYS A 90 -18.79 11.43 -8.21
N ALA A 91 -19.03 10.16 -7.86
CA ALA A 91 -20.36 9.58 -7.88
C ALA A 91 -21.29 10.27 -6.86
N ALA A 92 -20.80 10.53 -5.64
CA ALA A 92 -21.55 11.25 -4.62
C ALA A 92 -21.89 12.69 -5.06
N GLU A 93 -20.96 13.38 -5.71
CA GLU A 93 -21.19 14.70 -6.30
C GLU A 93 -22.25 14.67 -7.41
N GLN A 94 -22.22 13.66 -8.29
CA GLN A 94 -23.21 13.50 -9.36
C GLN A 94 -24.61 13.25 -8.81
N VAL A 95 -24.75 12.39 -7.79
CA VAL A 95 -26.03 12.16 -7.11
C VAL A 95 -26.55 13.46 -6.49
N ARG A 96 -25.68 14.23 -5.83
CA ARG A 96 -26.05 15.54 -5.26
C ARG A 96 -26.48 16.55 -6.33
N GLN A 97 -25.81 16.58 -7.48
CA GLN A 97 -26.19 17.46 -8.59
C GLN A 97 -27.54 17.05 -9.21
N MET A 98 -27.76 15.75 -9.47
CA MET A 98 -29.04 15.27 -10.01
C MET A 98 -30.22 15.47 -9.03
N GLY A 99 -29.99 15.32 -7.71
CA GLY A 99 -30.99 15.61 -6.69
C GLY A 99 -31.30 17.12 -6.54
N GLY A 100 -30.34 18.00 -6.82
CA GLY A 100 -30.53 19.46 -6.76
C GLY A 100 -31.25 20.05 -7.97
N VAL A 101 -31.19 19.41 -9.14
CA VAL A 101 -31.89 19.86 -10.36
C VAL A 101 -33.41 19.66 -10.27
N GLY A 102 -33.88 18.66 -9.51
CA GLY A 102 -35.30 18.41 -9.28
C GLY A 102 -36.00 19.42 -8.35
N ALA A 103 -35.26 20.21 -7.56
CA ALA A 103 -35.83 21.14 -6.58
C ALA A 103 -36.09 22.57 -7.13
N LYS A 104 -35.76 22.86 -8.40
CA LYS A 104 -35.90 24.20 -9.02
C LYS A 104 -36.99 24.30 -10.09
N GLN A 105 -37.88 23.31 -10.23
CA GLN A 105 -38.90 23.25 -11.29
C GLN A 105 -40.35 23.31 -10.79
N THR A 106 -40.58 23.75 -9.54
CA THR A 106 -41.93 23.98 -8.99
C THR A 106 -42.10 25.41 -8.53
#